data_AF-A0A7K1GBA2-F1
#
_entry.id   AF-A0A7K1GBA2-F1
#
_cell.length_a   1.000
_cell.length_b   1.000
_cell.length_c   1.000
_cell.angle_alpha   90.00
_cell.angle_beta   90.00
_cell.angle_gamma   90.00
#
_symmetry.space_group_name_H-M   'P 1'
#
loop_
_entity.id
_entity.type
_entity.pdbx_description
1 polymer ?
#
loop_
_entity_poly.entity_id
_entity_poly.type
_entity_poly.pdbx_seq_one_letter_code
_entity_poly.pdbx_strand_id
1 'polypeptide(L)'
;MKNFNALKKVVLGLMVLGLTFTSCSKDETTETENQVQDTSEVQRSAEIDQIDNVLGDLVIDAYEGQELSETGRTTYNGDIPDCVTITVVVQQNYRQVTLDFGTEGCLVRGHLLKGQIIFDYTRDPEAQQIAINYNLVDFYFDAKNIIASRSILKELSNDNGNPQFTHDLSITVIWPNGLQASREGTRIREWIEGFGSGVFSDNVFEITGDWEATFVNGNTHTYEVIVPLRREVICYYFVSGSFDVQRTNFGGVFDFGDGDCDNQATFTFNNGTEIPITLN
;
A
#
# COMPACT_ATOMS: atom_id res chain seq x y z
N MET A 1 23.98 59.99 68.96
CA MET A 1 24.81 59.59 70.12
C MET A 1 25.03 58.08 70.05
N LYS A 2 26.30 57.65 70.11
CA LYS A 2 26.84 56.33 70.56
C LYS A 2 26.18 55.05 70.01
N ASN A 3 26.82 54.34 69.08
CA ASN A 3 27.93 53.38 69.23
C ASN A 3 27.44 51.92 69.28
N PHE A 4 27.85 51.16 68.26
CA PHE A 4 28.40 49.80 68.27
C PHE A 4 28.21 48.94 69.54
N ASN A 5 27.77 47.70 69.36
CA ASN A 5 28.59 46.55 69.77
C ASN A 5 28.22 45.24 69.07
N ALA A 6 29.25 44.44 68.87
CA ALA A 6 29.33 43.31 67.97
C ALA A 6 29.40 41.96 68.72
N LEU A 7 29.15 40.89 67.96
CA LEU A 7 29.86 39.59 67.99
C LEU A 7 29.80 38.70 69.26
N LYS A 8 29.18 37.49 69.16
CA LYS A 8 29.86 36.16 69.07
C LYS A 8 28.95 34.96 69.40
N LYS A 9 28.78 34.09 68.39
CA LYS A 9 28.89 32.60 68.28
C LYS A 9 28.43 31.62 69.39
N VAL A 10 28.04 30.42 68.88
CA VAL A 10 28.00 29.03 69.42
C VAL A 10 26.56 28.53 69.69
N VAL A 11 25.87 27.80 68.78
CA VAL A 11 25.96 26.39 68.27
C VAL A 11 25.03 25.40 69.03
N LEU A 12 24.40 24.50 68.23
CA LEU A 12 23.63 23.27 68.53
C LEU A 12 22.13 23.46 68.83
N GLY A 13 21.15 22.84 68.17
CA GLY A 13 21.07 21.88 67.07
C GLY A 13 19.64 21.29 67.03
N LEU A 14 19.05 21.09 65.85
CA LEU A 14 17.89 20.21 65.50
C LEU A 14 17.60 20.46 64.01
N MET A 15 17.99 19.61 63.06
CA MET A 15 17.46 18.30 62.66
C MET A 15 16.03 18.35 62.06
N VAL A 16 15.95 17.77 60.85
CA VAL A 16 14.79 17.48 59.96
C VAL A 16 14.49 18.54 58.90
N LEU A 17 15.27 18.50 57.81
CA LEU A 17 14.79 18.87 56.47
C LEU A 17 14.02 17.65 55.92
N GLY A 18 12.70 17.76 55.82
CA GLY A 18 11.87 16.78 55.13
C GLY A 18 12.08 16.90 53.62
N LEU A 19 12.76 15.93 53.03
CA LEU A 19 12.80 15.70 51.60
C LEU A 19 11.45 15.13 51.16
N THR A 20 10.60 15.94 50.53
CA THR A 20 9.52 15.42 49.70
C THR A 20 10.05 15.24 48.28
N PHE A 21 10.51 14.03 47.98
CA PHE A 21 10.71 13.61 46.60
C PHE A 21 9.34 13.51 45.93
N THR A 22 9.08 14.38 44.95
CA THR A 22 8.00 14.18 43.99
C THR A 22 8.45 13.06 43.06
N SER A 23 7.92 11.85 43.28
CA SER A 23 8.00 10.78 42.29
C SER A 23 7.04 11.14 41.17
N CYS A 24 7.55 11.71 40.08
CA CYS A 24 6.88 11.63 38.79
C CYS A 24 7.13 10.21 38.26
N SER A 25 6.07 9.41 38.19
CA SER A 25 6.07 8.15 37.44
C SER A 25 6.42 8.46 35.99
N LYS A 26 7.53 7.88 35.51
CA LYS A 26 7.87 7.81 34.09
C LYS A 26 7.06 6.67 33.49
N ASP A 27 5.88 6.95 32.94
CA ASP A 27 5.16 5.98 32.10
C ASP A 27 4.56 6.60 30.82
N GLU A 28 4.58 7.92 30.63
CA GLU A 28 3.95 8.55 29.43
C GLU A 28 4.84 8.58 28.17
N THR A 29 6.15 8.35 28.28
CA THR A 29 7.07 8.45 27.13
C THR A 29 6.97 7.25 26.18
N THR A 30 6.75 6.04 26.69
CA THR A 30 6.77 4.82 25.86
C THR A 30 5.47 4.63 25.07
N GLU A 31 4.32 4.97 25.65
CA GLU A 31 3.03 4.89 24.94
C GLU A 31 2.97 5.91 23.78
N THR A 32 3.47 7.12 24.00
CA THR A 32 3.50 8.17 22.97
C THR A 32 4.46 7.83 21.83
N GLU A 33 5.65 7.30 22.13
CA GLU A 33 6.62 6.86 21.11
C GLU A 33 6.08 5.71 20.25
N ASN A 34 5.43 4.72 20.88
CA ASN A 34 4.80 3.61 20.16
C ASN A 34 3.66 4.07 19.25
N GLN A 35 2.82 5.00 19.70
CA GLN A 35 1.73 5.56 18.87
C GLN A 35 2.26 6.36 17.66
N VAL A 36 3.30 7.17 17.84
CA VAL A 36 3.90 7.93 16.73
C VAL A 36 4.59 7.02 15.73
N GLN A 37 5.27 5.97 16.20
CA GLN A 37 5.90 4.99 15.31
C GLN A 37 4.85 4.23 14.51
N ASP A 38 3.82 3.72 15.18
CA ASP A 38 2.76 2.95 14.56
C ASP A 38 2.00 3.75 13.50
N THR A 39 1.61 5.01 13.80
CA THR A 39 1.00 5.93 12.81
C THR A 39 1.87 6.12 11.57
N SER A 40 3.20 6.20 11.72
CA SER A 40 4.14 6.29 10.60
C SER A 40 4.22 4.99 9.77
N GLU A 41 4.07 3.83 10.42
CA GLU A 41 4.05 2.52 9.75
C GLU A 41 2.75 2.33 8.96
N VAL A 42 1.61 2.81 9.48
CA VAL A 42 0.33 2.84 8.73
C VAL A 42 0.47 3.64 7.45
N GLN A 43 1.03 4.84 7.55
CA GLN A 43 1.18 5.71 6.40
C GLN A 43 2.08 5.06 5.34
N ARG A 44 3.20 4.47 5.76
CA ARG A 44 4.08 3.74 4.83
C ARG A 44 3.40 2.53 4.22
N SER A 45 2.60 1.80 5.00
CA SER A 45 1.79 0.68 4.51
C SER A 45 0.84 1.15 3.40
N ALA A 46 0.13 2.27 3.60
CA ALA A 46 -0.73 2.86 2.58
C ALA A 46 0.04 3.37 1.35
N GLU A 47 1.26 3.91 1.53
CA GLU A 47 2.12 4.28 0.40
C GLU A 47 2.52 3.05 -0.44
N ILE A 48 2.79 1.90 0.20
CA ILE A 48 3.06 0.64 -0.51
C ILE A 48 1.83 0.23 -1.32
N ASP A 49 0.61 0.35 -0.78
CA ASP A 49 -0.64 0.05 -1.52
C ASP A 49 -0.77 0.91 -2.78
N GLN A 50 -0.47 2.21 -2.68
CA GLN A 50 -0.51 3.12 -3.83
C GLN A 50 0.52 2.74 -4.91
N ILE A 51 1.76 2.46 -4.51
CA ILE A 51 2.82 2.02 -5.43
C ILE A 51 2.40 0.71 -6.12
N ASP A 52 1.86 -0.23 -5.34
CA ASP A 52 1.45 -1.54 -5.82
C ASP A 52 0.36 -1.45 -6.91
N ASN A 53 -0.66 -0.62 -6.67
CA ASN A 53 -1.75 -0.35 -7.61
C ASN A 53 -1.22 0.24 -8.91
N VAL A 54 -0.38 1.29 -8.82
CA VAL A 54 0.16 1.96 -10.00
C VAL A 54 1.03 1.02 -10.84
N LEU A 55 1.87 0.20 -10.20
CA LEU A 55 2.69 -0.79 -10.90
C LEU A 55 1.84 -1.85 -11.60
N GLY A 56 0.86 -2.41 -10.91
CA GLY A 56 -0.03 -3.44 -11.45
C GLY A 56 -0.82 -2.92 -12.66
N ASP A 57 -1.45 -1.76 -12.50
CA ASP A 57 -2.21 -1.13 -13.59
C ASP A 57 -1.32 -0.81 -14.80
N LEU A 58 -0.10 -0.31 -14.58
CA LEU A 58 0.80 0.04 -15.69
C LEU A 58 1.26 -1.17 -16.49
N VAL A 59 1.48 -2.30 -15.82
CA VAL A 59 1.80 -3.59 -16.47
C VAL A 59 0.59 -4.10 -17.26
N ILE A 60 -0.61 -4.07 -16.67
CA ILE A 60 -1.84 -4.49 -17.34
C ILE A 60 -2.11 -3.61 -18.56
N ASP A 61 -2.04 -2.29 -18.42
CA ASP A 61 -2.19 -1.32 -19.50
C ASP A 61 -1.20 -1.65 -20.63
N ALA A 62 0.09 -1.77 -20.32
CA ALA A 62 1.09 -2.08 -21.33
C ALA A 62 0.82 -3.41 -22.04
N TYR A 63 0.40 -4.44 -21.30
CA TYR A 63 0.03 -5.73 -21.86
C TYR A 63 -1.18 -5.62 -22.80
N GLU A 64 -2.27 -4.99 -22.38
CA GLU A 64 -3.48 -4.86 -23.19
C GLU A 64 -3.23 -4.02 -24.46
N GLY A 65 -2.37 -3.02 -24.35
CA GLY A 65 -1.88 -2.28 -25.52
C GLY A 65 -1.12 -3.14 -26.53
N GLN A 66 -0.31 -4.09 -26.06
CA GLN A 66 0.34 -5.05 -26.94
C GLN A 66 -0.66 -6.00 -27.61
N GLU A 67 -1.64 -6.53 -26.87
CA GLU A 67 -2.66 -7.41 -27.46
C GLU A 67 -3.47 -6.70 -28.56
N LEU A 68 -3.82 -5.43 -28.34
CA LEU A 68 -4.57 -4.64 -29.33
C LEU A 68 -3.74 -4.33 -30.57
N SER A 69 -2.45 -4.02 -30.39
CA SER A 69 -1.51 -3.82 -31.49
C SER A 69 -1.36 -5.08 -32.35
N GLU A 70 -1.18 -6.26 -31.73
CA GLU A 70 -1.06 -7.54 -32.45
C GLU A 70 -2.33 -7.90 -33.25
N THR A 71 -3.51 -7.51 -32.75
CA THR A 71 -4.80 -7.74 -33.44
C THR A 71 -5.12 -6.70 -34.51
N GLY A 72 -4.25 -5.71 -34.74
CA GLY A 72 -4.43 -4.65 -35.74
C GLY A 72 -5.48 -3.61 -35.36
N ARG A 73 -5.86 -3.53 -34.07
CA ARG A 73 -6.83 -2.56 -33.53
C ARG A 73 -6.06 -1.32 -33.07
N THR A 74 -5.97 -0.31 -33.94
CA THR A 74 -5.09 0.88 -33.79
C THR A 74 -5.60 1.95 -32.83
N THR A 75 -6.41 1.61 -31.83
CA THR A 75 -6.89 2.57 -30.83
C THR A 75 -6.65 2.03 -29.44
N TYR A 76 -5.37 1.93 -29.07
CA TYR A 76 -5.02 1.78 -27.67
C TYR A 76 -4.83 3.18 -27.06
N ASN A 77 -5.83 3.64 -26.32
CA ASN A 77 -5.74 4.82 -25.45
C ASN A 77 -5.19 4.40 -24.08
N GLY A 78 -4.04 3.73 -24.03
CA GLY A 78 -3.40 3.48 -22.75
C GLY A 78 -2.93 4.80 -22.14
N ASP A 79 -3.11 4.95 -20.84
CA ASP A 79 -2.58 6.08 -20.06
C ASP A 79 -1.06 5.97 -19.83
N ILE A 80 -0.32 5.45 -20.81
CA ILE A 80 1.15 5.42 -20.79
C ILE A 80 1.64 6.68 -21.52
N PRO A 81 2.29 7.62 -20.81
CA PRO A 81 2.74 8.87 -21.42
C PRO A 81 3.81 8.64 -22.49
N ASP A 82 3.90 9.58 -23.45
CA ASP A 82 4.89 9.55 -24.55
C ASP A 82 6.35 9.57 -24.07
N CYS A 83 6.62 9.95 -22.81
CA CYS A 83 7.98 9.89 -22.26
C CYS A 83 8.44 8.47 -21.91
N VAL A 84 7.55 7.47 -21.93
CA VAL A 84 7.92 6.07 -21.71
C VAL A 84 8.32 5.44 -23.05
N THR A 85 9.54 4.91 -23.11
CA THR A 85 9.98 4.12 -24.27
C THR A 85 9.55 2.68 -24.10
N ILE A 86 8.72 2.18 -25.02
CA ILE A 86 8.24 0.79 -25.01
C ILE A 86 9.04 -0.03 -26.01
N THR A 87 9.70 -1.08 -25.55
CA THR A 87 10.41 -2.05 -26.40
C THR A 87 9.76 -3.42 -26.27
N VAL A 88 9.61 -4.13 -27.40
CA VAL A 88 8.97 -5.45 -27.45
C VAL A 88 9.91 -6.43 -28.12
N VAL A 89 10.27 -7.49 -27.41
CA VAL A 89 11.04 -8.62 -27.93
C VAL A 89 10.10 -9.80 -28.14
N VAL A 90 10.03 -10.23 -29.40
CA VAL A 90 9.11 -11.29 -29.85
C VAL A 90 9.89 -12.58 -30.10
N GLN A 91 9.48 -13.66 -29.44
CA GLN A 91 9.94 -15.03 -29.70
C GLN A 91 8.74 -15.97 -29.88
N GLN A 92 8.97 -17.24 -30.22
CA GLN A 92 7.86 -18.20 -30.40
C GLN A 92 7.14 -18.42 -29.07
N ASN A 93 5.85 -18.08 -28.99
CA ASN A 93 4.97 -18.14 -27.80
C ASN A 93 5.46 -17.37 -26.55
N TYR A 94 6.47 -16.52 -26.70
CA TYR A 94 7.02 -15.68 -25.64
C TYR A 94 7.08 -14.24 -26.11
N ARG A 95 6.74 -13.33 -25.20
CA ARG A 95 6.81 -11.89 -25.41
C ARG A 95 7.44 -11.28 -24.19
N GLN A 96 8.40 -10.41 -24.40
CA GLN A 96 8.94 -9.54 -23.36
C GLN A 96 8.69 -8.10 -23.76
N VAL A 97 8.18 -7.32 -22.83
CA VAL A 97 7.90 -5.90 -22.98
C VAL A 97 8.69 -5.15 -21.93
N THR A 98 9.38 -4.10 -22.36
CA THR A 98 10.12 -3.20 -21.48
C THR A 98 9.48 -1.83 -21.55
N LEU A 99 9.08 -1.31 -20.40
CA LEU A 99 8.70 0.09 -20.20
C LEU A 99 9.91 0.81 -19.60
N ASP A 100 10.52 1.70 -20.36
CA ASP A 100 11.68 2.48 -19.93
C ASP A 100 11.29 3.94 -19.67
N PHE A 101 11.41 4.36 -18.42
CA PHE A 101 11.09 5.73 -17.96
C PHE A 101 12.31 6.66 -18.01
N GLY A 102 13.48 6.14 -18.40
CA GLY A 102 14.74 6.85 -18.45
C GLY A 102 15.32 7.19 -17.07
N THR A 103 16.50 7.82 -17.09
CA THR A 103 17.20 8.28 -15.87
C THR A 103 16.64 9.60 -15.33
N GLU A 104 16.17 10.46 -16.23
CA GLU A 104 15.53 11.73 -15.87
C GLU A 104 14.13 11.49 -15.26
N GLY A 105 13.47 10.41 -15.70
CA GLY A 105 12.15 9.99 -15.27
C GLY A 105 11.03 10.49 -16.16
N CYS A 106 9.86 9.91 -15.95
CA CYS A 106 8.63 10.22 -16.67
C CYS A 106 7.47 10.34 -15.67
N LEU A 107 6.63 11.37 -15.85
CA LEU A 107 5.51 11.64 -14.95
C LEU A 107 4.32 10.78 -15.36
N VAL A 108 3.94 9.82 -14.52
CA VAL A 108 2.85 8.87 -14.76
C VAL A 108 1.87 8.97 -13.59
N ARG A 109 0.61 9.31 -13.88
CA ARG A 109 -0.47 9.41 -12.89
C ARG A 109 -0.11 10.24 -11.64
N GLY A 110 0.64 11.33 -11.85
CA GLY A 110 1.09 12.24 -10.77
C GLY A 110 2.39 11.85 -10.07
N HIS A 111 3.02 10.73 -10.43
CA HIS A 111 4.25 10.24 -9.83
C HIS A 111 5.41 10.27 -10.82
N LEU A 112 6.61 10.60 -10.33
CA LEU A 112 7.81 10.59 -11.15
C LEU A 112 8.42 9.19 -11.13
N LEU A 113 8.28 8.44 -12.22
CA LEU A 113 8.84 7.10 -12.34
C LEU A 113 10.19 7.15 -13.06
N LYS A 114 11.16 6.35 -12.60
CA LYS A 114 12.49 6.20 -13.22
C LYS A 114 12.88 4.73 -13.32
N GLY A 115 13.82 4.42 -14.21
CA GLY A 115 14.28 3.05 -14.43
C GLY A 115 13.38 2.29 -15.39
N GLN A 116 13.24 0.98 -15.19
CA GLN A 116 12.51 0.12 -16.13
C GLN A 116 11.59 -0.88 -15.42
N ILE A 117 10.46 -1.16 -16.07
CA ILE A 117 9.62 -2.35 -15.79
C ILE A 117 9.82 -3.30 -16.96
N ILE A 118 10.24 -4.52 -16.67
CA ILE A 118 10.40 -5.57 -17.68
C ILE A 118 9.42 -6.68 -17.33
N PHE A 119 8.50 -6.97 -18.24
CA PHE A 119 7.56 -8.05 -18.07
C PHE A 119 7.55 -9.00 -19.25
N ASP A 120 7.25 -10.25 -18.97
CA ASP A 120 6.90 -11.24 -19.98
C ASP A 120 5.51 -11.80 -19.73
N TYR A 121 4.91 -12.36 -20.78
CA TYR A 121 3.64 -13.02 -20.66
C TYR A 121 3.54 -14.28 -21.53
N THR A 122 2.81 -15.26 -21.00
CA THR A 122 2.47 -16.50 -21.67
C THR A 122 0.95 -16.68 -21.68
N ARG A 123 0.43 -17.37 -22.70
CA ARG A 123 -1.00 -17.62 -22.88
C ARG A 123 -1.26 -19.11 -22.75
N ASP A 124 -2.27 -19.47 -21.98
CA ASP A 124 -2.86 -20.81 -21.93
C ASP A 124 -4.29 -20.74 -22.50
N PRO A 125 -4.48 -21.10 -23.78
CA PRO A 125 -5.80 -21.06 -24.40
C PRO A 125 -6.77 -22.11 -23.87
N GLU A 126 -6.27 -23.23 -23.31
CA GLU A 126 -7.12 -24.30 -22.78
C GLU A 126 -7.72 -23.87 -21.45
N ALA A 127 -6.89 -23.30 -20.57
CA ALA A 127 -7.33 -22.73 -19.29
C ALA A 127 -7.99 -21.35 -19.43
N GLN A 128 -7.88 -20.69 -20.60
CA GLN A 128 -8.27 -19.29 -20.81
C GLN A 128 -7.57 -18.33 -19.83
N GLN A 129 -6.26 -18.52 -19.67
CA GLN A 129 -5.42 -17.77 -18.75
C GLN A 129 -4.25 -17.07 -19.46
N ILE A 130 -3.85 -15.93 -18.92
CA ILE A 130 -2.61 -15.25 -19.27
C ILE A 130 -1.80 -15.04 -17.99
N ALA A 131 -0.58 -15.57 -17.96
CA ALA A 131 0.36 -15.33 -16.87
C ALA A 131 1.36 -14.25 -17.29
N ILE A 132 1.46 -13.18 -16.49
CA ILE A 132 2.37 -12.06 -16.69
C ILE A 132 3.35 -12.04 -15.52
N ASN A 133 4.65 -12.09 -15.80
CA ASN A 133 5.69 -11.98 -14.77
C ASN A 133 6.50 -10.72 -15.03
N TYR A 134 6.78 -9.95 -13.99
CA TYR A 134 7.54 -8.71 -14.15
C TYR A 134 8.53 -8.44 -13.04
N ASN A 135 9.58 -7.74 -13.42
CA ASN A 135 10.67 -7.33 -12.56
C ASN A 135 11.02 -5.86 -12.81
N LEU A 136 11.59 -5.24 -11.79
CA LEU A 136 12.01 -3.84 -11.82
C LEU A 136 13.54 -3.74 -11.97
N VAL A 137 14.01 -2.83 -12.83
CA VAL A 137 15.45 -2.55 -13.00
C VAL A 137 15.72 -1.09 -12.71
N ASP A 138 16.57 -0.84 -11.71
CA ASP A 138 16.95 0.51 -11.25
C ASP A 138 15.72 1.43 -11.05
N PHE A 139 14.63 0.86 -10.54
CA PHE A 139 13.34 1.52 -10.55
C PHE A 139 13.14 2.42 -9.33
N TYR A 140 12.59 3.61 -9.60
CA TYR A 140 12.20 4.55 -8.56
C TYR A 140 10.79 5.04 -8.76
N PHE A 141 10.05 5.08 -7.67
CA PHE A 141 8.74 5.70 -7.57
C PHE A 141 8.87 6.97 -6.75
N ASP A 142 8.75 8.12 -7.41
CA ASP A 142 9.19 9.41 -6.89
C ASP A 142 10.66 9.37 -6.47
N ALA A 143 10.94 9.50 -5.18
CA ALA A 143 12.29 9.41 -4.61
C ALA A 143 12.58 8.05 -3.95
N LYS A 144 11.65 7.09 -4.01
CA LYS A 144 11.73 5.80 -3.31
C LYS A 144 12.25 4.74 -4.27
N ASN A 145 13.26 3.98 -3.86
CA ASN A 145 13.73 2.84 -4.65
C ASN A 145 12.81 1.65 -4.41
N ILE A 146 12.41 0.98 -5.49
CA ILE A 146 11.47 -0.14 -5.44
C ILE A 146 12.15 -1.38 -6.00
N ILE A 147 12.10 -2.46 -5.23
CA ILE A 147 12.55 -3.78 -5.64
C ILE A 147 11.31 -4.68 -5.64
N ALA A 148 10.97 -5.28 -6.78
CA ALA A 148 9.82 -6.16 -6.88
C ALA A 148 10.05 -7.24 -7.94
N SER A 149 9.51 -8.42 -7.67
CA SER A 149 9.36 -9.52 -8.61
C SER A 149 7.97 -10.09 -8.42
N ARG A 150 7.08 -9.88 -9.40
CA ARG A 150 5.64 -10.08 -9.22
C ARG A 150 5.06 -10.86 -10.39
N SER A 151 3.95 -11.53 -10.10
CA SER A 151 3.14 -12.23 -11.09
C SER A 151 1.73 -11.64 -11.11
N ILE A 152 1.11 -11.64 -12.29
CA ILE A 152 -0.31 -11.36 -12.50
C ILE A 152 -0.86 -12.51 -13.33
N LEU A 153 -1.84 -13.23 -12.77
CA LEU A 153 -2.63 -14.19 -13.50
C LEU A 153 -3.95 -13.53 -13.91
N LYS A 154 -4.14 -13.36 -15.21
CA LYS A 154 -5.41 -12.93 -15.79
C LYS A 154 -6.20 -14.16 -16.22
N GLU A 155 -7.40 -14.30 -15.70
CA GLU A 155 -8.34 -15.35 -16.06
C GLU A 155 -9.52 -14.70 -16.80
N LEU A 156 -9.84 -15.20 -17.99
CA LEU A 156 -10.98 -14.68 -18.75
C LEU A 156 -12.32 -15.04 -18.10
N SER A 157 -12.36 -16.14 -17.35
CA SER A 157 -13.53 -16.62 -16.61
C SER A 157 -13.05 -17.47 -15.45
N ASN A 158 -13.28 -17.01 -14.21
CA ASN A 158 -13.10 -17.78 -13.00
C ASN A 158 -14.27 -18.76 -12.79
N ASP A 159 -14.31 -19.42 -11.63
CA ASP A 159 -15.37 -20.38 -11.26
C ASP A 159 -16.78 -19.76 -11.20
N ASN A 160 -16.87 -18.43 -10.98
CA ASN A 160 -18.13 -17.69 -10.99
C ASN A 160 -18.54 -17.22 -12.39
N GLY A 161 -17.72 -17.46 -13.41
CA GLY A 161 -17.94 -16.96 -14.77
C GLY A 161 -17.45 -15.54 -15.02
N ASN A 162 -16.72 -14.95 -14.06
CA ASN A 162 -16.26 -13.56 -14.10
C ASN A 162 -14.78 -13.46 -14.50
N PRO A 163 -14.36 -12.41 -15.21
CA PRO A 163 -12.94 -12.13 -15.38
C PRO A 163 -12.27 -11.82 -14.04
N GLN A 164 -11.04 -12.27 -13.87
CA GLN A 164 -10.30 -12.14 -12.63
C GLN A 164 -8.83 -11.82 -12.88
N PHE A 165 -8.25 -11.01 -12.00
CA PHE A 165 -6.82 -10.79 -11.90
C PHE A 165 -6.33 -11.21 -10.52
N THR A 166 -5.38 -12.12 -10.47
CA THR A 166 -4.69 -12.52 -9.24
C THR A 166 -3.27 -11.99 -9.27
N HIS A 167 -2.94 -11.15 -8.30
CA HIS A 167 -1.64 -10.51 -8.18
C HIS A 167 -0.86 -11.12 -7.02
N ASP A 168 0.34 -11.61 -7.30
CA ASP A 168 1.31 -11.90 -6.26
C ASP A 168 1.99 -10.60 -5.85
N LEU A 169 1.93 -10.32 -4.55
CA LEU A 169 2.57 -9.18 -3.93
C LEU A 169 3.95 -9.64 -3.45
N SER A 170 4.99 -9.02 -3.98
CA SER A 170 6.35 -9.13 -3.46
C SER A 170 7.09 -7.86 -3.83
N ILE A 171 7.11 -6.93 -2.88
CA ILE A 171 7.65 -5.58 -3.07
C ILE A 171 8.46 -5.17 -1.84
N THR A 172 9.61 -4.57 -2.07
CA THR A 172 10.38 -3.85 -1.05
C THR A 172 10.50 -2.40 -1.46
N VAL A 173 10.12 -1.51 -0.55
CA VAL A 173 10.23 -0.06 -0.72
C VAL A 173 11.33 0.46 0.18
N ILE A 174 12.24 1.24 -0.40
CA ILE A 174 13.35 1.88 0.30
C ILE A 174 13.18 3.39 0.17
N TRP A 175 12.99 4.06 1.30
CA TRP A 175 12.80 5.51 1.37
C TRP A 175 14.15 6.25 1.35
N PRO A 176 14.18 7.55 0.98
CA PRO A 176 15.42 8.34 0.92
C PRO A 176 16.24 8.40 2.21
N ASN A 177 15.59 8.21 3.36
CA ASN A 177 16.24 8.18 4.67
C ASN A 177 16.87 6.81 5.01
N GLY A 178 16.82 5.84 4.10
CA GLY A 178 17.35 4.49 4.27
C GLY A 178 16.44 3.53 5.03
N LEU A 179 15.25 3.96 5.46
CA LEU A 179 14.24 3.04 5.98
C LEU A 179 13.73 2.15 4.86
N GLN A 180 13.31 0.94 5.22
CA GLN A 180 12.74 -0.02 4.29
C GLN A 180 11.56 -0.76 4.91
N ALA A 181 10.68 -1.23 4.03
CA ALA A 181 9.58 -2.13 4.34
C ALA A 181 9.36 -3.06 3.15
N SER A 182 9.10 -4.32 3.43
CA SER A 182 8.70 -5.32 2.44
C SER A 182 7.23 -5.65 2.61
N ARG A 183 6.57 -6.06 1.53
CA ARG A 183 5.23 -6.62 1.56
C ARG A 183 5.15 -7.85 0.68
N GLU A 184 4.53 -8.89 1.22
CA GLU A 184 4.27 -10.15 0.54
C GLU A 184 2.82 -10.58 0.74
N GLY A 185 2.25 -11.30 -0.23
CA GLY A 185 0.87 -11.78 -0.15
C GLY A 185 0.22 -11.95 -1.51
N THR A 186 -1.10 -12.06 -1.53
CA THR A 186 -1.89 -12.20 -2.75
C THR A 186 -3.07 -11.24 -2.72
N ARG A 187 -3.37 -10.63 -3.86
CA ARG A 187 -4.56 -9.80 -4.04
C ARG A 187 -5.30 -10.22 -5.28
N ILE A 188 -6.59 -10.50 -5.13
CA ILE A 188 -7.47 -10.92 -6.21
C ILE A 188 -8.44 -9.78 -6.48
N ARG A 189 -8.64 -9.46 -7.76
CA ARG A 189 -9.63 -8.50 -8.24
C ARG A 189 -10.53 -9.19 -9.25
N GLU A 190 -11.78 -9.42 -8.86
CA GLU A 190 -12.81 -10.04 -9.70
C GLU A 190 -13.69 -8.95 -10.32
N TRP A 191 -14.01 -9.05 -11.60
CA TRP A 191 -14.88 -8.13 -12.31
C TRP A 191 -16.31 -8.67 -12.35
N ILE A 192 -17.11 -8.26 -11.37
CA ILE A 192 -18.44 -8.86 -11.10
C ILE A 192 -19.60 -8.21 -11.87
N GLU A 193 -19.48 -6.94 -12.30
CA GLU A 193 -20.51 -6.25 -13.08
C GLU A 193 -19.88 -5.33 -14.15
N GLY A 194 -20.59 -5.11 -15.26
CA GLY A 194 -20.15 -4.22 -16.35
C GLY A 194 -19.23 -4.89 -17.39
N PHE A 195 -18.72 -6.10 -17.13
CA PHE A 195 -17.89 -6.79 -18.13
C PHE A 195 -18.67 -7.05 -19.43
N GLY A 196 -18.09 -6.60 -20.54
CA GLY A 196 -18.70 -6.71 -21.87
C GLY A 196 -19.73 -5.62 -22.21
N SER A 197 -20.06 -4.70 -21.28
CA SER A 197 -20.96 -3.57 -21.54
C SER A 197 -20.36 -2.57 -22.54
N GLY A 198 -19.02 -2.44 -22.52
CA GLY A 198 -18.27 -1.40 -23.23
C GLY A 198 -18.32 -0.03 -22.56
N VAL A 199 -18.91 0.08 -21.37
CA VAL A 199 -19.07 1.32 -20.60
C VAL A 199 -18.24 1.23 -19.32
N PHE A 200 -17.08 1.87 -19.29
CA PHE A 200 -16.17 1.73 -18.13
C PHE A 200 -16.79 2.12 -16.78
N SER A 201 -17.72 3.08 -16.77
CA SER A 201 -18.35 3.58 -15.54
C SER A 201 -19.34 2.61 -14.90
N ASP A 202 -19.83 1.59 -15.60
CA ASP A 202 -20.73 0.59 -15.01
C ASP A 202 -20.00 -0.60 -14.38
N ASN A 203 -18.66 -0.55 -14.38
CA ASN A 203 -17.84 -1.62 -13.84
C ASN A 203 -17.85 -1.66 -12.32
N VAL A 204 -18.01 -2.87 -11.80
CA VAL A 204 -17.87 -3.18 -10.38
C VAL A 204 -16.86 -4.31 -10.21
N PHE A 205 -15.97 -4.11 -9.24
CA PHE A 205 -14.97 -5.08 -8.85
C PHE A 205 -15.12 -5.49 -7.40
N GLU A 206 -14.83 -6.75 -7.10
CA GLU A 206 -14.60 -7.23 -5.74
C GLU A 206 -13.12 -7.52 -5.54
N ILE A 207 -12.60 -7.13 -4.39
CA ILE A 207 -11.20 -7.32 -4.03
C ILE A 207 -11.14 -8.23 -2.81
N THR A 208 -10.36 -9.29 -2.91
CA THR A 208 -10.05 -10.23 -1.83
C THR A 208 -8.54 -10.47 -1.75
N GLY A 209 -8.12 -11.20 -0.72
CA GLY A 209 -6.73 -11.60 -0.52
C GLY A 209 -6.20 -11.24 0.86
N ASP A 210 -4.92 -11.47 1.02
CA ASP A 210 -4.20 -11.33 2.26
C ASP A 210 -2.75 -10.89 1.99
N TRP A 211 -2.21 -10.07 2.87
CA TRP A 211 -0.83 -9.62 2.76
C TRP A 211 -0.23 -9.22 4.09
N GLU A 212 1.08 -9.36 4.18
CA GLU A 212 1.90 -8.98 5.33
C GLU A 212 2.91 -7.92 4.91
N ALA A 213 3.01 -6.84 5.68
CA ALA A 213 4.06 -5.85 5.56
C ALA A 213 5.04 -5.97 6.73
N THR A 214 6.33 -6.05 6.43
CA THR A 214 7.42 -6.17 7.41
C THR A 214 8.32 -4.94 7.36
N PHE A 215 8.54 -4.33 8.51
CA PHE A 215 9.34 -3.11 8.65
C PHE A 215 10.76 -3.41 9.15
N VAL A 216 11.70 -2.50 8.92
CA VAL A 216 13.11 -2.65 9.29
C VAL A 216 13.36 -2.91 10.79
N ASN A 217 12.44 -2.50 11.66
CA ASN A 217 12.48 -2.76 13.10
C ASN A 217 11.94 -4.15 13.50
N GLY A 218 11.45 -4.94 12.55
CA GLY A 218 10.85 -6.25 12.77
C GLY A 218 9.35 -6.23 13.07
N ASN A 219 8.69 -5.06 13.06
CA ASN A 219 7.23 -5.00 13.16
C ASN A 219 6.60 -5.59 11.90
N THR A 220 5.48 -6.30 12.10
CA THR A 220 4.71 -6.91 11.01
C THR A 220 3.25 -6.46 11.10
N HIS A 221 2.69 -6.12 9.96
CA HIS A 221 1.28 -5.75 9.80
C HIS A 221 0.65 -6.72 8.82
N THR A 222 -0.30 -7.54 9.28
CA THR A 222 -1.07 -8.45 8.43
C THR A 222 -2.43 -7.87 8.12
N TYR A 223 -2.89 -8.15 6.92
CA TYR A 223 -4.18 -7.71 6.40
C TYR A 223 -4.85 -8.91 5.74
N GLU A 224 -6.10 -9.19 6.11
CA GLU A 224 -6.89 -10.28 5.52
C GLU A 224 -8.28 -9.76 5.18
N VAL A 225 -8.68 -9.82 3.92
CA VAL A 225 -10.03 -9.44 3.51
C VAL A 225 -11.02 -10.51 4.00
N ILE A 226 -11.87 -10.14 4.95
CA ILE A 226 -12.87 -11.04 5.56
C ILE A 226 -14.22 -10.98 4.83
N VAL A 227 -14.56 -9.82 4.27
CA VAL A 227 -15.70 -9.61 3.38
C VAL A 227 -15.19 -8.89 2.13
N PRO A 228 -15.43 -9.42 0.91
CA PRO A 228 -14.90 -8.83 -0.32
C PRO A 228 -15.12 -7.31 -0.39
N LEU A 229 -14.05 -6.56 -0.68
CA LEU A 229 -14.11 -5.12 -0.78
C LEU A 229 -14.73 -4.74 -2.13
N ARG A 230 -15.90 -4.12 -2.11
CA ARG A 230 -16.63 -3.75 -3.34
C ARG A 230 -16.20 -2.39 -3.82
N ARG A 231 -15.69 -2.34 -5.06
CA ARG A 231 -15.22 -1.13 -5.74
C ARG A 231 -16.06 -0.88 -6.98
N GLU A 232 -16.89 0.15 -6.93
CA GLU A 232 -17.65 0.63 -8.09
C GLU A 232 -16.88 1.77 -8.76
N VAL A 233 -16.61 1.69 -10.07
CA VAL A 233 -15.71 2.64 -10.75
C VAL A 233 -16.12 4.11 -10.56
N ILE A 234 -17.42 4.39 -10.50
CA ILE A 234 -17.96 5.74 -10.30
C ILE A 234 -17.75 6.28 -8.89
N CYS A 235 -17.55 5.42 -7.90
CA CYS A 235 -17.27 5.82 -6.54
C CYS A 235 -15.76 6.02 -6.37
N TYR A 236 -15.35 6.97 -5.53
CA TYR A 236 -13.93 7.11 -5.20
C TYR A 236 -13.49 6.07 -4.17
N TYR A 237 -14.38 5.78 -3.21
CA TYR A 237 -14.16 4.88 -2.08
C TYR A 237 -14.66 3.46 -2.37
N PHE A 238 -14.31 2.51 -1.50
CA PHE A 238 -15.00 1.23 -1.44
C PHE A 238 -16.40 1.48 -0.87
N VAL A 239 -17.42 0.84 -1.46
CA VAL A 239 -18.81 1.02 -1.03
C VAL A 239 -19.20 0.01 0.05
N SER A 240 -18.50 -1.12 0.14
CA SER A 240 -18.73 -2.14 1.17
C SER A 240 -17.54 -3.07 1.33
N GLY A 241 -17.60 -3.89 2.38
CA GLY A 241 -16.62 -4.94 2.68
C GLY A 241 -15.72 -4.57 3.86
N SER A 242 -14.94 -5.54 4.31
CA SER A 242 -14.11 -5.37 5.49
C SER A 242 -12.87 -6.24 5.45
N PHE A 243 -11.85 -5.79 6.16
CA PHE A 243 -10.61 -6.54 6.33
C PHE A 243 -10.15 -6.50 7.77
N ASP A 244 -9.60 -7.61 8.23
CA ASP A 244 -8.92 -7.72 9.50
C ASP A 244 -7.51 -7.17 9.39
N VAL A 245 -7.08 -6.46 10.43
CA VAL A 245 -5.75 -5.87 10.55
C VAL A 245 -5.15 -6.36 11.85
N GLN A 246 -4.01 -7.05 11.79
CA GLN A 246 -3.21 -7.34 12.98
C GLN A 246 -1.85 -6.69 12.87
N ARG A 247 -1.44 -6.02 13.95
CA ARG A 247 -0.15 -5.36 14.06
C ARG A 247 0.47 -5.70 15.40
N THR A 248 1.75 -5.39 15.56
CA THR A 248 2.50 -5.70 16.78
C THR A 248 1.79 -5.24 18.07
N ASN A 249 1.16 -4.05 18.06
CA ASN A 249 0.64 -3.42 19.26
C ASN A 249 -0.89 -3.24 19.29
N PHE A 250 -1.57 -3.41 18.16
CA PHE A 250 -3.02 -3.35 18.10
C PHE A 250 -3.54 -4.04 16.84
N GLY A 251 -4.83 -4.32 16.83
CA GLY A 251 -5.50 -4.90 15.68
C GLY A 251 -7.01 -4.72 15.79
N GLY A 252 -7.70 -5.08 14.73
CA GLY A 252 -9.14 -4.92 14.62
C GLY A 252 -9.62 -5.06 13.19
N VAL A 253 -10.91 -4.83 13.00
CA VAL A 253 -11.57 -4.89 11.71
C VAL A 253 -11.79 -3.48 11.19
N PHE A 254 -11.42 -3.26 9.93
CA PHE A 254 -11.77 -2.05 9.19
C PHE A 254 -12.94 -2.36 8.25
N ASP A 255 -14.03 -1.62 8.37
CA ASP A 255 -15.30 -1.86 7.67
C ASP A 255 -15.75 -0.62 6.89
N PHE A 256 -16.03 -0.78 5.60
CA PHE A 256 -16.47 0.27 4.69
C PHE A 256 -18.00 0.48 4.66
N GLY A 257 -18.75 -0.31 5.44
CA GLY A 257 -20.21 -0.22 5.51
C GLY A 257 -20.93 -1.05 4.46
N ASP A 258 -22.20 -0.69 4.21
CA ASP A 258 -23.19 -1.56 3.57
C ASP A 258 -23.64 -1.10 2.17
N GLY A 259 -22.84 -0.29 1.45
CA GLY A 259 -23.09 0.05 0.04
C GLY A 259 -23.21 1.54 -0.28
N ASP A 260 -23.05 2.44 0.69
CA ASP A 260 -23.07 3.87 0.44
C ASP A 260 -21.74 4.34 -0.18
N CYS A 261 -21.82 5.12 -1.26
CA CYS A 261 -20.66 5.79 -1.82
C CYS A 261 -20.35 7.06 -1.02
N ASP A 262 -19.72 6.89 0.14
CA ASP A 262 -19.25 7.98 0.98
C ASP A 262 -17.81 7.75 1.46
N ASN A 263 -17.30 8.68 2.27
CA ASN A 263 -15.96 8.63 2.81
C ASN A 263 -15.92 8.14 4.27
N GLN A 264 -16.93 7.39 4.70
CA GLN A 264 -17.04 6.89 6.07
C GLN A 264 -16.62 5.42 6.13
N ALA A 265 -16.00 5.06 7.23
CA ALA A 265 -15.68 3.69 7.58
C ALA A 265 -15.71 3.54 9.10
N THR A 266 -15.71 2.31 9.60
CA THR A 266 -15.61 2.04 11.03
C THR A 266 -14.39 1.16 11.29
N PHE A 267 -13.62 1.50 12.32
CA PHE A 267 -12.58 0.61 12.82
C PHE A 267 -12.99 0.06 14.18
N THR A 268 -13.08 -1.26 14.28
CA THR A 268 -13.44 -1.98 15.50
C THR A 268 -12.20 -2.68 16.04
N PHE A 269 -11.65 -2.14 17.13
CA PHE A 269 -10.49 -2.74 17.81
C PHE A 269 -10.81 -4.15 18.33
N ASN A 270 -9.78 -4.99 18.47
CA ASN A 270 -9.90 -6.34 19.05
C ASN A 270 -10.55 -6.39 20.44
N ASN A 271 -10.56 -5.28 21.18
CA ASN A 271 -11.22 -5.17 22.48
C ASN A 271 -12.73 -4.77 22.39
N GLY A 272 -13.26 -4.64 21.17
CA GLY A 272 -14.65 -4.26 20.88
C GLY A 272 -14.91 -2.75 20.87
N THR A 273 -13.89 -1.91 21.05
CA THR A 273 -14.05 -0.46 20.91
C THR A 273 -14.20 -0.09 19.44
N GLU A 274 -15.18 0.74 19.11
CA GLU A 274 -15.42 1.21 17.75
C GLU A 274 -15.07 2.70 17.62
N ILE A 275 -14.42 3.06 16.52
CA ILE A 275 -14.18 4.46 16.15
C ILE A 275 -14.63 4.71 14.70
N PRO A 276 -15.35 5.80 14.44
CA PRO A 276 -15.64 6.22 13.08
C PRO A 276 -14.35 6.76 12.43
N ILE A 277 -14.15 6.40 11.17
CA ILE A 277 -13.04 6.83 10.33
C ILE A 277 -13.60 7.64 9.16
N THR A 278 -12.99 8.79 8.89
CA THR A 278 -13.25 9.57 7.68
C THR A 278 -12.04 9.43 6.75
N LEU A 279 -12.29 8.86 5.57
CA LEU A 279 -11.31 8.64 4.50
C LEU A 279 -10.98 9.98 3.82
N ASN A 280 -9.69 10.22 3.56
CA ASN A 280 -9.17 11.42 2.88
C ASN A 280 -8.50 11.06 1.56
#